data_AF-A0A218WQH5-F1
#
_entry.id   AF-A0A218WQH5-F1
#
_cell.length_a   1.000
_cell.length_b   1.000
_cell.length_c   1.000
_cell.angle_alpha   90.00
_cell.angle_beta   90.00
_cell.angle_gamma   90.00
#
_symmetry.space_group_name_H-M   'P 1'
#
loop_
_entity.id
_entity.type
_entity.pdbx_description
1 polymer ?
#
loop_
_entity_poly.entity_id
_entity_poly.type
_entity_poly.pdbx_seq_one_letter_code
_entity_poly.pdbx_strand_id
1 'polypeptide(L)'
;MALGPVGDPTVELGPTEDQRMELGPVGDLTVGLGPTEDLRMGLGPVKDLTVGLSPTEDLRMGLGPVGDLTMGLGHREDLRMGLGPVGDLTVGLGHTEDLRMGLGPVGDLTVGLGPTEDLRMGSALWKI
;
A
#
# COMPACT_ATOMS: atom_id res chain seq x y z
N MET A 1 12.81 -11.83 -3.02
CA MET A 1 13.93 -11.73 -2.07
C MET A 1 13.34 -11.80 -0.67
N ALA A 2 13.84 -12.67 0.21
CA ALA A 2 13.31 -12.81 1.58
C ALA A 2 14.30 -12.18 2.56
N LEU A 3 13.89 -11.10 3.22
CA LEU A 3 14.72 -10.39 4.21
C LEU A 3 14.28 -10.86 5.62
N GLY A 4 15.24 -11.33 6.42
CA GLY A 4 15.06 -11.67 7.83
C GLY A 4 15.02 -10.43 8.74
N PRO A 5 14.70 -10.58 10.04
CA PRO A 5 14.46 -9.47 10.95
C PRO A 5 15.78 -8.78 11.31
N VAL A 6 16.08 -7.70 10.59
CA VAL A 6 17.16 -6.75 10.86
C VAL A 6 16.56 -5.38 10.60
N GLY A 7 16.81 -4.43 11.52
CA GLY A 7 16.08 -3.15 11.66
C GLY A 7 15.74 -2.41 10.38
N ASP A 8 14.60 -1.72 10.42
CA ASP A 8 14.06 -0.78 9.42
C ASP A 8 14.47 -1.09 7.97
N PRO A 9 14.07 -2.24 7.40
CA PRO A 9 14.25 -2.51 5.99
C PRO A 9 13.70 -1.34 5.18
N THR A 10 14.61 -0.68 4.47
CA THR A 10 14.28 0.34 3.48
C THR A 10 14.49 -0.27 2.11
N VAL A 11 13.43 -0.37 1.32
CA VAL A 11 13.51 -0.88 -0.05
C VAL A 11 13.29 0.27 -1.00
N GLU A 12 14.35 0.67 -1.71
CA GLU A 12 14.27 1.62 -2.82
C GLU A 12 14.52 0.93 -4.15
N LEU A 13 13.59 1.09 -5.10
CA LEU A 13 13.74 0.55 -6.45
C LEU A 13 13.49 1.66 -7.48
N GLY A 14 14.31 1.65 -8.53
CA GLY A 14 14.21 2.59 -9.64
C GLY A 14 13.02 2.28 -10.57
N PRO A 15 12.84 3.11 -11.62
CA PRO A 15 11.75 2.93 -12.56
C PRO A 15 11.83 1.58 -13.27
N THR A 16 10.70 0.87 -13.33
CA THR A 16 10.60 -0.48 -13.92
C THR A 16 9.25 -0.60 -14.64
N GLU A 17 9.11 -1.44 -15.67
CA GLU A 17 7.78 -1.72 -16.24
C GLU A 17 6.92 -2.49 -15.24
N ASP A 18 7.48 -3.50 -14.57
CA ASP A 18 6.71 -4.51 -13.85
C ASP A 18 7.42 -4.86 -12.53
N GLN A 19 6.75 -4.64 -11.40
CA GLN A 19 7.38 -4.80 -10.10
C GLN A 19 6.50 -5.61 -9.15
N ARG A 20 7.07 -6.65 -8.54
CA ARG A 20 6.36 -7.55 -7.62
C ARG A 20 7.13 -7.73 -6.34
N MET A 21 6.45 -7.55 -5.22
CA MET A 21 7.05 -7.65 -3.90
C MET A 21 6.17 -8.47 -2.97
N GLU A 22 6.75 -9.48 -2.33
CA GLU A 22 6.10 -10.27 -1.30
C GLU A 22 7.02 -10.35 -0.08
N LEU A 23 6.54 -9.90 1.07
CA LEU A 23 7.28 -9.96 2.33
C LEU A 23 6.45 -10.63 3.42
N GLY A 24 7.14 -11.42 4.23
CA GLY A 24 6.58 -12.04 5.43
C GLY A 24 6.38 -11.03 6.57
N PRO A 25 6.19 -11.50 7.81
CA PRO A 25 6.02 -10.62 8.95
C PRO A 25 7.26 -9.77 9.17
N VAL A 26 7.08 -8.46 9.29
CA VAL A 26 8.16 -7.49 9.52
C VAL A 26 7.80 -6.62 10.71
N GLY A 27 8.80 -6.14 11.45
CA GLY A 27 8.56 -5.14 12.51
C GLY A 27 8.17 -3.82 11.86
N ASP A 28 9.18 -3.09 11.41
CA ASP A 28 9.01 -1.79 10.76
C ASP A 28 9.53 -1.91 9.32
N LEU A 29 8.85 -1.31 8.34
CA LEU A 29 9.20 -1.42 6.92
C LEU A 29 8.97 -0.08 6.21
N THR A 30 9.99 0.38 5.47
CA THR A 30 9.88 1.53 4.58
C THR A 30 10.09 1.11 3.14
N VAL A 31 9.18 1.47 2.24
CA VAL A 31 9.28 1.15 0.81
C VAL A 31 9.16 2.42 -0.02
N GLY A 32 10.17 2.70 -0.85
CA GLY A 32 10.23 3.82 -1.78
C GLY A 32 10.34 3.32 -3.22
N LEU A 33 9.30 3.45 -4.04
CA LEU A 33 9.37 2.98 -5.43
C LEU A 33 9.32 4.14 -6.42
N GLY A 34 10.21 4.06 -7.41
CA GLY A 34 10.21 4.92 -8.57
C GLY A 34 8.97 4.70 -9.47
N PRO A 35 8.89 5.44 -10.58
CA PRO A 35 7.76 5.31 -11.51
C PRO A 35 7.70 3.91 -12.12
N THR A 36 6.52 3.30 -12.10
CA THR A 36 6.33 1.91 -12.57
C THR A 36 5.01 1.82 -13.34
N GLU A 37 4.92 1.02 -14.40
CA GLU A 37 3.62 0.79 -15.08
C GLU A 37 2.74 -0.10 -14.20
N ASP A 38 3.25 -1.29 -13.84
CA ASP A 38 2.52 -2.31 -13.06
C ASP A 38 3.22 -2.63 -11.73
N LEU A 39 2.56 -2.35 -10.61
CA LEU A 39 3.09 -2.64 -9.27
C LEU A 39 2.17 -3.56 -8.47
N ARG A 40 2.71 -4.69 -8.00
CA ARG A 40 2.01 -5.65 -7.14
C ARG A 40 2.75 -5.88 -5.83
N MET A 41 2.08 -5.66 -4.71
CA MET A 41 2.67 -5.83 -3.39
C MET A 41 1.79 -6.68 -2.47
N GLY A 42 2.39 -7.68 -1.84
CA GLY A 42 1.77 -8.54 -0.83
C GLY A 42 2.59 -8.53 0.45
N LEU A 43 2.07 -7.96 1.54
CA LEU A 43 2.78 -7.94 2.82
C LEU A 43 2.00 -8.73 3.86
N GLY A 44 2.74 -9.53 4.63
CA GLY A 44 2.24 -10.18 5.83
C GLY A 44 1.96 -9.20 6.98
N PRO A 45 1.85 -9.69 8.22
CA PRO A 45 1.67 -8.84 9.38
C PRO A 45 2.84 -7.86 9.57
N VAL A 46 2.56 -6.56 9.66
CA VAL A 46 3.58 -5.52 9.89
C VAL A 46 3.21 -4.70 11.12
N LYS A 47 4.19 -4.29 11.92
CA LYS A 47 3.91 -3.35 13.02
C LYS A 47 3.76 -1.95 12.45
N ASP A 48 4.83 -1.41 11.84
CA ASP A 48 4.82 -0.05 11.28
C ASP A 48 5.23 -0.11 9.79
N LEU A 49 4.40 0.40 8.89
CA LEU A 49 4.61 0.36 7.45
C LEU A 49 4.53 1.76 6.85
N THR A 50 5.61 2.21 6.23
CA THR A 50 5.65 3.45 5.45
C THR A 50 5.91 3.14 3.97
N VAL A 51 5.04 3.62 3.09
CA VAL A 51 5.15 3.38 1.65
C VAL A 51 5.07 4.71 0.89
N GLY A 52 6.11 5.04 0.12
CA GLY A 52 6.16 6.19 -0.77
C GLY A 52 6.31 5.74 -2.22
N LEU A 53 5.32 6.01 -3.05
CA LEU A 53 5.34 5.60 -4.46
C LEU A 53 5.23 6.81 -5.38
N SER A 54 6.11 6.83 -6.38
CA SER A 54 6.05 7.76 -7.52
C SER A 54 4.81 7.48 -8.40
N PRO A 55 4.58 8.24 -9.48
CA PRO A 55 3.48 7.96 -10.40
C PRO A 55 3.53 6.52 -10.91
N THR A 56 2.40 5.83 -10.88
CA THR A 56 2.26 4.44 -11.33
C THR A 56 0.98 4.31 -12.11
N GLU A 57 0.93 3.58 -13.22
CA GLU A 57 -0.33 3.40 -13.95
C GLU A 57 -1.27 2.50 -13.14
N ASP A 58 -0.82 1.29 -12.83
CA ASP A 58 -1.57 0.25 -12.13
C ASP A 58 -0.89 -0.14 -10.80
N LEU A 59 -1.61 0.03 -9.68
CA LEU A 59 -1.15 -0.44 -8.37
C LEU A 59 -2.13 -1.43 -7.74
N ARG A 60 -1.61 -2.62 -7.38
CA ARG A 60 -2.34 -3.63 -6.62
C ARG A 60 -1.61 -3.97 -5.33
N MET A 61 -2.24 -3.74 -4.20
CA MET A 61 -1.66 -4.01 -2.89
C MET A 61 -2.58 -4.88 -2.03
N GLY A 62 -2.01 -5.91 -1.42
CA GLY A 62 -2.65 -6.75 -0.41
C GLY A 62 -1.83 -6.73 0.88
N LEU A 63 -2.38 -6.16 1.94
CA LEU A 63 -1.72 -6.09 3.24
C LEU A 63 -2.48 -6.96 4.26
N GLY A 64 -1.72 -7.73 5.03
CA GLY A 64 -2.21 -8.42 6.22
C GLY A 64 -2.55 -7.45 7.36
N PRO A 65 -2.60 -7.95 8.61
CA PRO A 65 -2.77 -7.10 9.78
C PRO A 65 -1.62 -6.10 9.91
N VAL A 66 -1.93 -4.81 10.03
CA VAL A 66 -0.91 -3.77 10.24
C VAL A 66 -1.20 -3.02 11.55
N GLY A 67 -0.16 -2.67 12.31
CA GLY A 67 -0.31 -1.72 13.42
C GLY A 67 -0.59 -0.33 12.85
N ASP A 68 0.45 0.29 12.32
CA ASP A 68 0.41 1.64 11.76
C ASP A 68 0.82 1.61 10.28
N LEU A 69 -0.03 2.14 9.40
CA LEU A 69 0.20 2.21 7.96
C LEU A 69 0.16 3.66 7.48
N THR A 70 1.28 4.14 6.96
CA THR A 70 1.38 5.42 6.27
C THR A 70 1.72 5.22 4.80
N MET A 71 0.92 5.80 3.91
CA MET A 71 1.10 5.65 2.47
C MET A 71 1.01 7.00 1.75
N GLY A 72 1.97 7.29 0.88
CA GLY A 72 2.00 8.46 0.01
C GLY A 72 2.13 8.03 -1.45
N LEU A 73 1.07 8.23 -2.23
CA LEU A 73 0.97 7.81 -3.63
C LEU A 73 0.89 9.02 -4.55
N GLY A 74 1.78 9.07 -5.55
CA GLY A 74 1.67 10.00 -6.69
C GLY A 74 0.51 9.68 -7.65
N HIS A 75 0.50 10.35 -8.81
CA HIS A 75 -0.51 10.17 -9.87
C HIS A 75 -0.69 8.70 -10.26
N ARG A 76 -1.95 8.25 -10.38
CA ARG A 76 -2.33 6.90 -10.78
C ARG A 76 -3.50 6.88 -11.74
N GLU A 77 -3.56 5.86 -12.59
CA GLU A 77 -4.76 5.56 -13.36
C GLU A 77 -5.64 4.62 -12.53
N ASP A 78 -5.10 3.47 -12.10
CA ASP A 78 -5.88 2.41 -11.45
C ASP A 78 -5.23 1.98 -10.12
N LEU A 79 -5.95 2.13 -9.01
CA LEU A 79 -5.48 1.82 -7.66
C LEU A 79 -6.38 0.81 -6.97
N ARG A 80 -5.83 -0.36 -6.63
CA ARG A 80 -6.54 -1.42 -5.91
C ARG A 80 -5.80 -1.82 -4.64
N MET A 81 -6.43 -1.59 -3.50
CA MET A 81 -5.90 -1.98 -2.19
C MET A 81 -6.84 -2.94 -1.47
N GLY A 82 -6.29 -3.98 -0.87
CA GLY A 82 -6.95 -4.84 0.11
C GLY A 82 -6.15 -4.82 1.40
N LEU A 83 -6.69 -4.19 2.43
CA LEU A 83 -6.07 -4.06 3.74
C LEU A 83 -6.80 -4.96 4.74
N GLY A 84 -6.03 -5.74 5.50
CA GLY A 84 -6.52 -6.47 6.65
C GLY A 84 -6.91 -5.54 7.82
N PRO A 85 -6.98 -6.06 9.05
CA PRO A 85 -7.12 -5.24 10.24
C PRO A 85 -5.96 -4.25 10.35
N VAL A 86 -6.25 -2.96 10.50
CA VAL A 86 -5.24 -1.91 10.70
C VAL A 86 -5.52 -1.18 12.01
N GLY A 87 -4.49 -0.89 12.81
CA GLY A 87 -4.62 0.05 13.93
C GLY A 87 -4.89 1.44 13.39
N ASP A 88 -3.83 2.08 12.88
CA ASP A 88 -3.89 3.44 12.34
C ASP A 88 -3.53 3.45 10.85
N LEU A 89 -4.42 4.00 10.02
CA LEU A 89 -4.27 4.07 8.57
C LEU A 89 -4.23 5.53 8.13
N THR A 90 -3.09 5.96 7.59
CA THR A 90 -2.91 7.26 6.93
C THR A 90 -2.57 7.06 5.45
N VAL A 91 -3.42 7.55 4.56
CA VAL A 91 -3.23 7.45 3.10
C VAL A 91 -3.31 8.83 2.48
N GLY A 92 -2.27 9.24 1.78
CA GLY A 92 -2.23 10.42 0.92
C GLY A 92 -2.16 10.00 -0.55
N LEU A 93 -3.22 10.28 -1.31
CA LEU A 93 -3.29 9.99 -2.73
C LEU A 93 -3.21 11.29 -3.55
N GLY A 94 -2.42 11.27 -4.60
CA GLY A 94 -2.46 12.27 -5.66
C GLY A 94 -3.69 12.12 -6.56
N HIS A 95 -3.59 12.59 -7.80
CA HIS A 95 -4.60 12.34 -8.82
C HIS A 95 -4.76 10.83 -9.06
N THR A 96 -5.98 10.30 -9.03
CA THR A 96 -6.26 8.88 -9.29
C THR A 96 -7.55 8.77 -10.09
N GLU A 97 -7.55 8.13 -11.26
CA GLU A 97 -8.79 8.00 -12.03
C GLU A 97 -9.73 7.00 -11.34
N ASP A 98 -9.27 5.78 -11.08
CA ASP A 98 -10.03 4.70 -10.45
C ASP A 98 -9.39 4.27 -9.12
N LEU A 99 -10.07 4.56 -7.99
CA LEU A 99 -9.67 4.08 -6.66
C LEU A 99 -10.60 2.99 -6.15
N ARG A 100 -10.06 1.81 -5.85
CA ARG A 100 -10.74 0.70 -5.18
C ARG A 100 -10.01 0.29 -3.91
N MET A 101 -10.67 0.43 -2.76
CA MET A 101 -10.10 0.11 -1.46
C MET A 101 -11.02 -0.83 -0.70
N GLY A 102 -10.50 -2.00 -0.36
CA GLY A 102 -11.11 -2.98 0.54
C GLY A 102 -10.46 -2.87 1.91
N LEU A 103 -11.19 -2.42 2.92
CA LEU A 103 -10.66 -2.26 4.28
C LEU A 103 -11.23 -3.31 5.23
N GLY A 104 -10.36 -3.92 6.03
CA GLY A 104 -10.74 -4.64 7.24
C GLY A 104 -11.12 -3.68 8.37
N PRO A 105 -11.21 -4.17 9.61
CA PRO A 105 -11.36 -3.32 10.79
C PRO A 105 -10.21 -2.32 10.88
N VAL A 106 -10.51 -1.03 10.87
CA VAL A 106 -9.53 0.05 11.08
C VAL A 106 -9.85 0.74 12.40
N GLY A 107 -8.84 1.01 13.22
CA GLY A 107 -8.97 1.85 14.41
C GLY A 107 -9.17 3.30 14.01
N ASP A 108 -8.10 3.95 13.56
CA ASP A 108 -8.12 5.33 13.06
C ASP A 108 -7.81 5.39 11.57
N LEU A 109 -8.67 6.10 10.81
CA LEU A 109 -8.56 6.24 9.36
C LEU A 109 -8.43 7.70 8.95
N THR A 110 -7.30 8.05 8.34
CA THR A 110 -7.05 9.35 7.72
C THR A 110 -6.76 9.14 6.24
N VAL A 111 -7.61 9.71 5.37
CA VAL A 111 -7.42 9.65 3.93
C VAL A 111 -7.42 11.07 3.35
N GLY A 112 -6.29 11.48 2.78
CA GLY A 112 -6.16 12.66 1.95
C GLY A 112 -6.23 12.27 0.48
N LEU A 113 -7.33 12.63 -0.19
CA LEU A 113 -7.51 12.34 -1.61
C LEU A 113 -7.25 13.59 -2.45
N GLY A 114 -6.43 13.44 -3.49
CA GLY A 114 -6.41 14.36 -4.62
C GLY A 114 -7.66 14.22 -5.48
N PRO A 115 -7.69 14.80 -6.69
CA PRO A 115 -8.79 14.61 -7.61
C PRO A 115 -8.96 13.12 -7.93
N THR A 116 -10.18 12.61 -7.78
CA THR A 116 -10.54 11.22 -8.07
C THR A 116 -11.83 11.15 -8.87
N GLU A 117 -11.85 10.36 -9.95
CA GLU A 117 -13.00 10.25 -10.84
C GLU A 117 -13.98 9.16 -10.39
N ASP A 118 -13.52 7.94 -10.12
CA ASP A 118 -14.30 6.86 -9.49
C ASP A 118 -13.64 6.42 -8.17
N LEU A 119 -14.42 6.47 -7.09
CA LEU A 119 -14.01 6.08 -5.76
C LEU A 119 -14.92 4.98 -5.22
N ARG A 120 -14.35 3.80 -4.99
CA ARG A 120 -15.01 2.65 -4.39
C ARG A 120 -14.28 2.19 -3.14
N MET A 121 -14.84 2.54 -1.99
CA MET A 121 -14.45 1.95 -0.71
C MET A 121 -15.46 0.89 -0.29
N GLY A 122 -14.98 -0.27 0.12
CA GLY A 122 -15.80 -1.35 0.66
C GLY A 122 -15.12 -2.00 1.86
N SER A 123 -15.91 -2.52 2.79
CA SER A 123 -15.37 -3.40 3.82
C SER A 123 -15.03 -4.73 3.18
N ALA A 124 -13.74 -5.07 3.03
CA ALA A 124 -13.35 -6.37 2.56
C ALA A 124 -13.67 -7.39 3.65
N LEU A 125 -14.69 -8.22 3.42
CA LEU A 125 -14.99 -9.40 4.22
C LEU A 125 -13.93 -10.46 3.86
N TRP A 126 -12.72 -10.27 4.35
CA TRP A 126 -11.65 -11.24 4.23
C TRP A 126 -12.10 -12.49 5.00
N LYS A 127 -12.45 -13.54 4.26
CA LYS A 127 -12.79 -14.82 4.84
C LYS A 127 -11.45 -15.49 5.20
N ILE A 128 -11.17 -15.56 6.51
CA ILE A 128 -10.14 -16.44 7.10
C ILE A 128 -10.38 -17.87 6.62
#